data_AF-A0A2W2AFV5-F1
#
_entry.id   AF-A0A2W2AFV5-F1
#
_cell.length_a   1.000
_cell.length_b   1.000
_cell.length_c   1.000
_cell.angle_alpha   90.00
_cell.angle_beta   90.00
_cell.angle_gamma   90.00
#
_symmetry.space_group_name_H-M   'P 1'
#
loop_
_entity.id
_entity.type
_entity.pdbx_description
1 polymer ?
#
loop_
_entity_poly.entity_id
_entity_poly.type
_entity_poly.pdbx_seq_one_letter_code
_entity_poly.pdbx_strand_id
1 'polypeptide(L)'
;MKKLLVLPLALVLSTTFGQTKNEQSNKPTANKEAKPFVKHAAASAYRDGGLYIFTDCKPQVSYTVMGSINGDPSTNYETTKKNFVTQAKQKYYKADGLILFFSNDGSSRADVIKFK
;
A
#
# COMPACT_ATOMS: atom_id res chain seq x y z
N MET A 1 4.79 -35.52 60.96
CA MET A 1 5.66 -34.35 61.22
C MET A 1 4.96 -33.10 60.71
N LYS A 2 4.70 -32.16 61.64
CA LYS A 2 4.69 -30.69 61.52
C LYS A 2 3.99 -29.98 60.34
N LYS A 3 2.76 -29.54 60.65
CA LYS A 3 2.15 -28.19 60.50
C LYS A 3 2.28 -27.42 59.18
N LEU A 4 1.12 -27.34 58.52
CA LEU A 4 0.53 -26.26 57.71
C LEU A 4 0.99 -24.84 58.14
N LEU A 5 1.44 -24.02 57.18
CA LEU A 5 1.63 -22.59 57.33
C LEU A 5 0.93 -21.85 56.18
N VAL A 6 -0.18 -21.18 56.49
CA VAL A 6 -0.92 -20.24 55.65
C VAL A 6 -0.89 -18.91 56.38
N LEU A 7 -0.51 -17.80 55.72
CA LEU A 7 -0.67 -16.41 56.17
C LEU A 7 -0.16 -15.45 55.05
N PRO A 8 -0.60 -14.19 54.95
CA PRO A 8 -1.98 -13.75 54.79
C PRO A 8 -2.17 -12.73 53.64
N LEU A 9 -3.45 -12.55 53.30
CA LEU A 9 -4.05 -11.48 52.50
C LEU A 9 -3.81 -10.11 53.15
N ALA A 10 -3.25 -9.15 52.42
CA ALA A 10 -3.21 -7.74 52.83
C ALA A 10 -3.95 -6.88 51.80
N LEU A 11 -5.17 -6.50 52.20
CA LEU A 11 -6.03 -5.50 51.59
C LEU A 11 -5.50 -4.11 52.00
N VAL A 12 -5.22 -3.23 51.03
CA VAL A 12 -5.04 -1.80 51.31
C VAL A 12 -5.94 -1.01 50.38
N LEU A 13 -7.02 -0.49 50.97
CA LEU A 13 -7.85 0.58 50.45
C LEU A 13 -7.21 1.92 50.82
N SER A 14 -7.08 2.82 49.85
CA SER A 14 -6.97 4.25 50.11
C SER A 14 -7.82 5.02 49.09
N THR A 15 -8.89 5.62 49.60
CA THR A 15 -9.61 6.78 49.04
C THR A 15 -8.62 7.96 48.91
N THR A 16 -8.78 8.99 48.08
CA THR A 16 -9.93 9.88 47.90
C THR A 16 -9.66 10.85 46.74
N PHE A 17 -10.72 11.21 46.01
CA PHE A 17 -11.03 12.48 45.35
C PHE A 17 -9.92 13.38 44.74
N GLY A 18 -10.09 13.63 43.43
CA GLY A 18 -9.55 14.79 42.74
C GLY A 18 -10.15 14.92 41.33
N GLN A 19 -11.35 15.51 41.23
CA GLN A 19 -11.86 16.03 39.95
C GLN A 19 -11.14 17.33 39.63
N THR A 20 -10.45 17.39 38.50
CA THR A 20 -10.29 18.62 37.73
C THR A 20 -10.58 18.29 36.27
N LYS A 21 -11.70 18.84 35.77
CA LYS A 21 -11.92 19.02 34.33
C LYS A 21 -10.78 19.88 33.80
N ASN A 22 -10.11 19.43 32.74
CA ASN A 22 -9.81 20.32 31.64
C ASN A 22 -9.64 19.52 30.35
N GLU A 23 -10.39 20.03 29.39
CA GLU A 23 -10.62 19.58 28.04
C GLU A 23 -9.44 20.04 27.19
N GLN A 24 -8.62 19.10 26.72
CA GLN A 24 -7.73 19.35 25.58
C GLN A 24 -7.83 18.17 24.64
N SER A 25 -8.70 18.37 23.65
CA SER A 25 -8.73 17.71 22.35
C SER A 25 -7.32 17.62 21.76
N ASN A 26 -6.64 16.49 21.97
CA ASN A 26 -5.44 16.14 21.23
C ASN A 26 -5.85 15.54 19.88
N LYS A 27 -6.16 16.43 18.94
CA LYS A 27 -6.14 16.15 17.50
C LYS A 27 -4.71 15.70 17.13
N PRO A 28 -4.49 14.49 16.60
CA PRO A 28 -3.18 14.13 16.07
C PRO A 28 -2.94 14.93 14.77
N THR A 29 -2.28 16.07 14.91
CA THR A 29 -1.70 16.82 13.79
C THR A 29 -0.44 16.08 13.33
N ALA A 30 -0.63 15.02 12.54
CA ALA A 30 0.47 14.42 11.79
C ALA A 30 0.78 15.34 10.60
N ASN A 31 1.57 16.37 10.83
CA ASN A 31 2.21 17.13 9.77
C ASN A 31 3.24 16.23 9.09
N LYS A 32 2.79 15.42 8.11
CA LYS A 32 3.68 14.73 7.19
C LYS A 32 4.22 15.79 6.24
N GLU A 33 5.32 16.42 6.63
CA GLU A 33 6.15 17.21 5.74
C GLU A 33 6.66 16.27 4.64
N ALA A 34 5.89 16.15 3.55
CA ALA A 34 6.25 15.36 2.40
C ALA A 34 7.49 16.02 1.79
N LYS A 35 8.62 15.31 1.78
CA LYS A 35 9.86 15.77 1.14
C LYS A 35 9.52 16.32 -0.26
N PRO A 36 10.06 17.49 -0.65
CA PRO A 36 9.72 18.11 -1.93
C PRO A 36 10.10 17.15 -3.06
N PHE A 37 9.12 16.83 -3.90
CA PHE A 37 9.36 16.10 -5.14
C PHE A 37 10.22 16.97 -6.05
N VAL A 38 11.50 16.61 -6.22
CA VAL A 38 12.41 17.30 -7.14
C VAL A 38 12.02 16.91 -8.56
N LYS A 39 11.55 17.88 -9.35
CA LYS A 39 11.14 17.66 -10.74
C LYS A 39 12.39 17.46 -11.61
N HIS A 40 12.77 16.22 -11.85
CA HIS A 40 13.81 15.87 -12.83
C HIS A 40 13.29 16.02 -14.28
N ALA A 41 14.22 16.01 -15.24
CA ALA A 41 13.90 16.09 -16.67
C ALA A 41 12.99 14.93 -17.14
N ALA A 42 12.25 15.15 -18.24
CA ALA A 42 11.38 14.14 -18.83
C ALA A 42 12.19 12.93 -19.32
N ALA A 43 11.66 11.72 -19.14
CA ALA A 43 12.25 10.48 -19.60
C ALA A 43 11.33 9.77 -20.59
N SER A 44 11.91 9.07 -21.56
CA SER A 44 11.18 8.25 -22.53
C SER A 44 11.00 6.83 -22.00
N ALA A 45 9.77 6.33 -22.03
CA ALA A 45 9.45 4.94 -21.69
C ALA A 45 9.27 4.11 -22.96
N TYR A 46 9.84 2.91 -22.98
CA TYR A 46 9.61 1.95 -24.05
C TYR A 46 8.24 1.28 -23.91
N ARG A 47 7.68 0.85 -25.04
CA ARG A 47 6.45 0.07 -25.08
C ARG A 47 6.78 -1.41 -25.23
N ASP A 48 6.05 -2.25 -24.52
CA ASP A 48 6.06 -3.70 -24.67
C ASP A 48 4.67 -4.16 -25.09
N GLY A 49 4.59 -4.94 -26.17
CA GLY A 49 3.32 -5.39 -26.74
C GLY A 49 2.36 -4.27 -27.18
N GLY A 50 2.86 -3.03 -27.34
CA GLY A 50 2.09 -1.83 -27.66
C GLY A 50 1.65 -1.00 -26.45
N LEU A 51 1.94 -1.45 -25.23
CA LEU A 51 1.56 -0.79 -23.97
C LEU A 51 2.80 -0.20 -23.28
N TYR A 52 2.66 0.95 -22.63
CA TYR A 52 3.67 1.45 -21.71
C TYR A 52 3.64 0.63 -20.42
N ILE A 53 4.81 0.23 -19.92
CA ILE A 53 4.92 -0.55 -18.69
C ILE A 53 5.60 0.29 -17.62
N PHE A 54 4.91 0.52 -16.51
CA PHE A 54 5.41 1.24 -15.36
C PHE A 54 5.57 0.26 -14.20
N THR A 55 6.81 0.05 -13.77
CA THR A 55 7.14 -0.74 -12.57
C THR A 55 7.85 0.19 -11.59
N ASP A 56 7.45 0.16 -10.33
CA ASP A 56 7.95 1.04 -9.25
C ASP A 56 7.82 2.55 -9.53
N CYS A 57 7.05 2.92 -10.56
CA CYS A 57 6.82 4.29 -10.97
C CYS A 57 5.41 4.47 -11.48
N LYS A 58 5.02 5.73 -11.68
CA LYS A 58 3.73 6.12 -12.27
C LYS A 58 3.94 7.22 -13.30
N PRO A 59 3.10 7.30 -14.34
CA PRO A 59 3.14 8.41 -15.27
C PRO A 59 2.91 9.74 -14.54
N GLN A 60 3.65 10.79 -14.93
CA GLN A 60 3.37 12.15 -14.46
C GLN A 60 2.23 12.82 -15.21
N VAL A 61 1.97 12.38 -16.44
CA VAL A 61 0.84 12.85 -17.25
C VAL A 61 -0.48 12.34 -16.67
N SER A 62 -1.59 13.02 -16.96
CA SER A 62 -2.90 12.59 -16.49
C SER A 62 -3.37 11.32 -17.20
N TYR A 63 -3.96 10.41 -16.44
CA TYR A 63 -4.53 9.16 -16.94
C TYR A 63 -5.80 8.79 -16.17
N THR A 64 -6.54 7.83 -16.73
CA THR A 64 -7.69 7.18 -16.10
C THR A 64 -7.38 5.70 -15.96
N VAL A 65 -7.71 5.12 -14.81
CA VAL A 65 -7.62 3.66 -14.59
C VAL A 65 -8.87 3.01 -15.18
N MET A 66 -8.68 2.13 -16.16
CA MET A 66 -9.75 1.38 -16.83
C MET A 66 -10.19 0.17 -16.01
N GLY A 67 -9.31 -0.34 -15.16
CA GLY A 67 -9.54 -1.49 -14.30
C GLY A 67 -8.21 -2.07 -13.80
N SER A 68 -8.30 -3.16 -13.05
CA SER A 68 -7.13 -3.86 -12.51
C SER A 68 -7.19 -5.34 -12.86
N ILE A 69 -6.02 -5.92 -13.12
CA ILE A 69 -5.84 -7.34 -13.39
C ILE A 69 -5.04 -7.91 -12.24
N ASN A 70 -5.58 -8.92 -11.56
CA ASN A 70 -4.80 -9.72 -10.60
C ASN A 70 -4.08 -10.82 -11.37
N GLY A 71 -2.85 -11.11 -10.98
CA GLY A 71 -2.04 -12.15 -11.59
C GLY A 71 -1.39 -13.00 -10.52
N ASP A 72 -1.28 -14.29 -10.80
CA ASP A 72 -0.48 -15.18 -9.97
C ASP A 72 0.99 -14.80 -10.13
N PRO A 73 1.76 -14.66 -9.04
CA PRO A 73 3.18 -14.43 -9.15
C PRO A 73 3.81 -15.67 -9.77
N SER A 74 4.38 -15.52 -10.95
CA SER A 74 5.38 -16.50 -11.39
C SER A 74 6.72 -16.15 -10.74
N THR A 75 7.61 -17.14 -10.63
CA THR A 75 8.99 -16.93 -10.16
C THR A 75 9.80 -15.98 -11.05
N ASN A 76 9.32 -15.67 -12.26
CA ASN A 76 9.98 -14.79 -13.23
C ASN A 76 9.17 -13.52 -13.55
N TYR A 77 9.79 -12.36 -13.35
CA TYR A 77 9.23 -11.05 -13.71
C TYR A 77 8.75 -10.98 -15.17
N GLU A 78 9.56 -11.46 -16.12
CA GLU A 78 9.26 -11.37 -17.55
C GLU A 78 8.01 -12.16 -17.93
N THR A 79 7.84 -13.35 -17.34
CA THR A 79 6.64 -14.17 -17.53
C THR A 79 5.40 -13.49 -16.94
N THR A 80 5.49 -12.96 -15.72
CA THR A 80 4.36 -12.26 -15.08
C THR A 80 3.99 -11.00 -15.87
N LYS A 81 4.96 -10.18 -16.29
CA LYS A 81 4.74 -9.00 -17.13
C LYS A 81 4.04 -9.37 -18.44
N LYS A 82 4.52 -10.40 -19.15
CA LYS A 82 3.91 -10.88 -20.41
C LYS A 82 2.47 -11.35 -20.21
N ASN A 83 2.17 -12.01 -19.09
CA ASN A 83 0.82 -12.43 -18.74
C ASN A 83 -0.09 -11.23 -18.54
N PHE A 84 0.35 -10.20 -17.80
CA PHE A 84 -0.42 -8.96 -17.63
C PHE A 84 -0.66 -8.23 -18.96
N VAL A 85 0.36 -8.11 -19.81
CA VAL A 85 0.23 -7.51 -21.15
C VAL A 85 -0.81 -8.26 -21.98
N THR A 86 -0.75 -9.59 -21.98
CA THR A 86 -1.70 -10.43 -22.73
C THR A 86 -3.13 -10.22 -22.23
N GLN A 87 -3.35 -10.30 -20.91
CA GLN A 87 -4.67 -10.11 -20.31
C GLN A 87 -5.22 -8.69 -20.54
N ALA A 88 -4.36 -7.67 -20.47
CA ALA A 88 -4.74 -6.29 -20.71
C ALA A 88 -5.21 -6.08 -22.15
N LYS A 89 -4.49 -6.64 -23.14
CA LYS A 89 -4.89 -6.55 -24.54
C LYS A 89 -6.22 -7.25 -24.83
N GLN A 90 -6.51 -8.34 -24.12
CA GLN A 90 -7.77 -9.06 -24.26
C GLN A 90 -8.96 -8.33 -23.64
N LYS A 91 -8.80 -7.80 -22.41
CA LYS A 91 -9.90 -7.19 -21.65
C LYS A 91 -10.06 -5.68 -21.91
N TYR A 92 -8.97 -4.99 -22.23
CA TYR A 92 -8.89 -3.53 -22.33
C TYR A 92 -8.18 -3.11 -23.61
N TYR A 93 -8.75 -3.42 -24.77
CA TYR A 93 -8.16 -3.17 -26.10
C TYR A 93 -7.79 -1.70 -26.39
N LYS A 94 -8.33 -0.74 -25.63
CA LYS A 94 -8.01 0.69 -25.74
C LYS A 94 -6.91 1.17 -24.79
N ALA A 95 -6.38 0.30 -23.93
CA ALA A 95 -5.37 0.67 -22.94
C ALA A 95 -4.11 1.25 -23.58
N ASP A 96 -3.49 2.21 -22.91
CA ASP A 96 -2.20 2.78 -23.31
C ASP A 96 -1.05 2.23 -22.48
N GLY A 97 -1.31 1.74 -21.27
CA GLY A 97 -0.26 1.22 -20.40
C GLY A 97 -0.76 0.43 -19.20
N LEU A 98 0.22 -0.09 -18.45
CA LEU A 98 0.07 -0.85 -17.23
C LEU A 98 0.96 -0.29 -16.14
N ILE A 99 0.41 -0.16 -14.93
CA ILE A 99 1.18 0.09 -13.71
C ILE A 99 1.22 -1.23 -12.94
N LEU A 100 2.41 -1.82 -12.84
CA LEU A 100 2.60 -3.12 -12.23
C LEU A 100 2.95 -2.97 -10.75
N PHE A 101 2.30 -3.79 -9.93
CA PHE A 101 2.54 -3.93 -8.51
C PHE A 101 2.90 -5.38 -8.25
N PHE A 102 4.17 -5.64 -8.02
CA PHE A 102 4.65 -6.97 -7.64
C PHE A 102 4.65 -7.11 -6.13
N SER A 103 4.15 -8.25 -5.66
CA SER A 103 4.20 -8.60 -4.25
C SER A 103 4.70 -10.03 -4.09
N ASN A 104 5.48 -10.26 -3.04
CA ASN A 104 6.06 -11.56 -2.71
C ASN A 104 5.03 -12.55 -2.13
N ASP A 105 3.84 -12.07 -1.78
CA ASP A 105 2.81 -12.82 -1.04
C ASP A 105 1.78 -13.53 -1.92
N GLY A 106 1.91 -13.49 -3.25
CA GLY A 106 0.83 -14.01 -4.11
C GLY A 106 -0.01 -12.93 -4.81
N SER A 107 0.02 -11.68 -4.34
CA SER A 107 -0.99 -10.69 -4.70
C SER A 107 -0.56 -9.71 -5.80
N SER A 108 0.23 -10.18 -6.77
CA SER A 108 0.66 -9.32 -7.88
C SER A 108 -0.54 -8.80 -8.67
N ARG A 109 -0.51 -7.51 -9.03
CA ARG A 109 -1.59 -6.87 -9.77
C ARG A 109 -1.07 -5.84 -10.77
N ALA A 110 -1.88 -5.54 -11.77
CA ALA A 110 -1.60 -4.51 -12.76
C ALA A 110 -2.82 -3.59 -12.91
N ASP A 111 -2.62 -2.29 -12.72
CA ASP A 111 -3.62 -1.30 -13.06
C ASP A 111 -3.50 -0.93 -14.54
N VAL A 112 -4.60 -1.04 -15.27
CA VAL A 112 -4.67 -0.75 -16.69
C VAL A 112 -5.06 0.71 -16.88
N ILE A 113 -4.26 1.46 -17.63
CA ILE A 113 -4.44 2.91 -17.76
C ILE A 113 -4.68 3.36 -19.21
N LYS A 114 -5.42 4.45 -19.33
CA LYS A 114 -5.62 5.23 -20.56
C LYS A 114 -5.15 6.66 -20.29
N PHE A 115 -4.29 7.21 -21.14
CA PHE A 115 -3.93 8.63 -21.02
C PHE A 115 -5.10 9.51 -21.41
N LYS A 116 -5.24 10.66 -20.72
CA LYS A 116 -6.28 11.65 -21.04
C LYS A 116 -5.91 12.47 -22.26
#